data_AF-A0A8J7DNT8-F1
#
_entry.id   AF-A0A8J7DNT8-F1
#
_cell.length_a   1.000
_cell.length_b   1.000
_cell.length_c   1.000
_cell.angle_alpha   90.00
_cell.angle_beta   90.00
_cell.angle_gamma   90.00
#
_symmetry.space_group_name_H-M   'P 1'
#
loop_
_entity.id
_entity.type
_entity.pdbx_description
1 polymer ?
#
loop_
_entity_poly.entity_id
_entity_poly.type
_entity_poly.pdbx_seq_one_letter_code
_entity_poly.pdbx_strand_id
1 'polypeptide(L)' 'MTQQNAAQLFKAVKQDQALKERLRATDDPEAFVRIAKDRGYEFTVEELQTEISKLSEEDLASILNPGWAPRRHIHPR' A
#
# COMPACT_ATOMS: atom_id res chain seq x y z
N MET A 1 -6.96 -18.00 0.65
CA MET A 1 -8.02 -17.01 0.32
C MET A 1 -7.69 -15.62 0.85
N THR A 2 -7.01 -15.46 2.01
CA THR A 2 -6.65 -14.17 2.62
C THR A 2 -5.58 -13.35 1.87
N GLN A 3 -4.59 -13.98 1.26
CA GLN A 3 -3.56 -13.26 0.49
C GLN A 3 -4.12 -12.46 -0.71
N GLN A 4 -5.25 -12.91 -1.28
CA GLN A 4 -5.97 -12.15 -2.31
C GLN A 4 -6.61 -10.87 -1.75
N ASN A 5 -7.00 -10.86 -0.47
CA ASN A 5 -7.64 -9.71 0.17
C ASN A 5 -6.64 -8.58 0.40
N ALA A 6 -5.41 -8.88 0.83
CA ALA A 6 -4.37 -7.87 1.02
C ALA A 6 -4.00 -7.19 -0.32
N ALA A 7 -3.74 -7.97 -1.37
CA ALA A 7 -3.44 -7.44 -2.69
C ALA A 7 -4.60 -6.62 -3.29
N GLN A 8 -5.85 -7.05 -3.09
CA GLN A 8 -7.03 -6.30 -3.51
C GLN A 8 -7.19 -4.99 -2.73
N LEU A 9 -6.92 -5.00 -1.42
CA LEU A 9 -6.90 -3.78 -0.62
C LEU A 9 -5.85 -2.81 -1.14
N PHE A 10 -4.60 -3.24 -1.36
CA PHE A 10 -3.57 -2.36 -1.93
C PHE A 10 -3.97 -1.77 -3.28
N LYS A 11 -4.64 -2.54 -4.13
CA LYS A 11 -5.20 -2.05 -5.40
C LYS A 11 -6.30 -1.00 -5.17
N ALA A 12 -7.19 -1.22 -4.21
CA ALA A 12 -8.20 -0.24 -3.82
C ALA A 12 -7.56 1.04 -3.25
N VAL A 13 -6.51 0.92 -2.43
CA VAL A 13 -5.75 2.06 -1.87
C VAL A 13 -5.06 2.89 -2.95
N LYS A 14 -4.56 2.24 -4.00
CA LYS A 14 -3.99 2.96 -5.16
C LYS A 14 -5.06 3.75 -5.95
N GLN A 15 -6.32 3.32 -5.91
CA GLN A 15 -7.42 3.95 -6.65
C GLN A 15 -8.21 4.97 -5.80
N ASP A 16 -8.29 4.76 -4.48
CA ASP A 16 -9.07 5.57 -3.55
C ASP A 16 -8.15 6.43 -2.67
N GLN A 17 -8.11 7.72 -2.99
CA GLN A 17 -7.31 8.71 -2.29
C GLN A 17 -7.73 8.86 -0.81
N ALA A 18 -9.03 8.79 -0.51
CA ALA A 18 -9.56 8.94 0.84
C ALA A 18 -9.22 7.72 1.70
N LEU A 19 -9.21 6.53 1.09
CA LEU A 19 -8.70 5.31 1.71
C LEU A 19 -7.20 5.45 2.02
N LYS A 20 -6.42 5.96 1.06
CA LYS A 20 -4.97 6.19 1.25
C LYS A 20 -4.69 7.16 2.40
N GLU A 21 -5.43 8.25 2.50
CA GLU A 21 -5.25 9.22 3.59
C GLU A 21 -5.64 8.66 4.96
N ARG A 22 -6.75 7.90 5.05
CA ARG A 22 -7.15 7.22 6.29
C ARG A 22 -6.12 6.19 6.76
N LEU A 23 -5.56 5.43 5.82
CA LEU A 23 -4.52 4.45 6.14
C LEU A 23 -3.20 5.14 6.49
N ARG A 24 -2.85 6.25 5.82
CA ARG A 24 -1.65 7.04 6.16
C ARG A 24 -1.75 7.72 7.51
N ALA A 25 -2.96 8.10 7.94
CA ALA A 25 -3.20 8.64 9.27
C ALA A 25 -3.05 7.59 10.38
N THR A 26 -2.90 6.31 10.02
CA THR A 26 -2.78 5.20 10.95
C THR A 26 -1.33 4.69 10.91
N ASP A 27 -0.55 4.98 11.96
CA ASP A 27 0.83 4.47 12.11
C ASP A 27 0.86 3.03 12.63
N ASP A 28 -0.25 2.55 13.22
CA ASP A 28 -0.36 1.23 13.82
C ASP A 28 -0.76 0.13 12.82
N PRO A 29 0.04 -0.94 12.65
CA PRO A 29 -0.28 -2.03 11.72
C PRO A 29 -1.53 -2.81 12.14
N GLU A 30 -1.84 -2.90 13.43
CA GLU A 30 -3.08 -3.51 13.92
C GLU A 30 -4.32 -2.67 13.57
N ALA A 31 -4.21 -1.35 13.65
CA ALA A 31 -5.29 -0.45 13.26
C ALA A 31 -5.53 -0.50 11.74
N PHE A 32 -4.48 -0.69 10.95
CA PHE A 32 -4.59 -0.94 9.51
C PHE A 32 -5.43 -2.20 9.21
N VAL A 33 -5.13 -3.32 9.88
CA VAL A 33 -5.88 -4.57 9.74
C VAL A 33 -7.35 -4.39 10.14
N ARG A 34 -7.63 -3.58 11.17
CA ARG A 34 -9.01 -3.27 11.59
C ARG A 34 -9.77 -2.46 10.53
N ILE A 35 -9.16 -1.45 9.93
CA ILE A 35 -9.76 -0.64 8.86
C ILE A 35 -10.01 -1.47 7.60
N ALA A 36 -9.08 -2.38 7.29
CA ALA A 36 -9.23 -3.33 6.20
C ALA A 36 -10.39 -4.29 6.45
N LYS A 37 -10.50 -4.83 7.68
CA LYS A 37 -11.58 -5.73 8.08
C LYS A 37 -12.94 -5.07 8.02
N ASP A 38 -13.05 -3.80 8.41
CA ASP A 38 -14.28 -2.99 8.28
C ASP A 38 -14.75 -2.88 6.82
N ARG A 39 -13.81 -2.90 5.87
CA ARG A 39 -14.10 -2.91 4.42
C ARG A 39 -14.30 -4.30 3.82
N GLY A 40 -14.28 -5.36 4.64
CA GLY A 40 -14.43 -6.75 4.19
C GLY A 40 -13.13 -7.42 3.74
N TYR A 41 -11.98 -6.80 3.99
CA TYR A 41 -10.68 -7.41 3.72
C TYR A 41 -10.11 -8.01 5.01
N GLU A 42 -10.10 -9.34 5.11
CA GLU A 42 -9.44 -10.07 6.19
C GLU A 42 -8.05 -10.54 5.78
N PHE A 43 -7.04 -10.10 6.52
CA PHE A 43 -5.64 -10.54 6.47
C PHE A 43 -4.96 -10.25 7.82
N THR A 44 -3.82 -10.89 8.09
CA THR A 44 -3.05 -10.67 9.33
C THR A 44 -1.98 -9.58 9.16
N VAL A 45 -1.43 -9.08 10.28
CA VAL A 45 -0.30 -8.14 10.27
C VAL A 45 0.91 -8.76 9.56
N GLU A 46 1.14 -10.06 9.71
CA GLU A 46 2.25 -10.78 9.06
C GLU A 46 2.06 -10.82 7.53
N GLU A 47 0.84 -11.05 7.04
CA GLU A 47 0.53 -10.98 5.62
C GLU A 47 0.70 -9.56 5.07
N LEU A 48 0.27 -8.55 5.82
CA LEU A 48 0.49 -7.14 5.46
C LEU A 48 1.97 -6.83 5.31
N GLN A 49 2.78 -7.24 6.29
CA GLN A 49 4.21 -6.99 6.31
C GLN A 49 4.93 -7.73 5.18
N THR A 50 4.49 -8.96 4.89
CA THR A 50 4.97 -9.74 3.75
C THR A 50 4.66 -9.05 2.41
N GLU A 51 3.45 -8.50 2.23
CA GLU A 51 3.10 -7.77 1.01
C GLU A 51 3.85 -6.43 0.90
N ILE A 52 4.06 -5.72 2.01
CA ILE A 52 4.90 -4.53 2.06
C ILE A 52 6.35 -4.87 1.67
N SER A 53 6.90 -6.00 2.15
CA SER A 53 8.24 -6.46 1.76
C SER A 53 8.33 -6.91 0.31
N LYS A 54 7.21 -7.26 -0.34
CA LYS A 54 7.16 -7.54 -1.78
C LYS A 54 7.07 -6.28 -2.64
N LEU A 55 6.67 -5.14 -2.08
CA LEU A 55 6.72 -3.87 -2.82
C LEU A 55 8.18 -3.50 -3.08
N SER A 56 8.47 -3.08 -4.32
CA SER A 56 9.75 -2.44 -4.64
C SER A 56 9.92 -1.16 -3.81
N GLU A 57 11.16 -0.81 -3.48
CA GLU A 57 11.51 0.47 -2.87
C GLU A 57 10.93 1.65 -3.66
N GLU A 58 10.79 1.51 -4.98
CA GLU A 58 10.21 2.50 -5.87
C GLU A 58 8.70 2.71 -5.63
N ASP A 59 7.95 1.62 -5.42
CA ASP A 59 6.52 1.67 -5.12
C ASP A 59 6.29 2.28 -3.73
N LEU A 60 7.10 1.91 -2.74
CA LEU A 60 7.05 2.49 -1.40
C LEU A 60 7.39 3.98 -1.41
N ALA A 61 8.45 4.37 -2.13
CA ALA A 61 8.86 5.76 -2.28
C ALA A 61 7.76 6.60 -2.95
N SER A 62 7.07 6.05 -3.95
CA SER A 62 5.94 6.72 -4.62
C SER A 62 4.72 6.90 -3.69
N ILE A 63 4.53 6.00 -2.73
CA ILE A 63 3.47 6.10 -1.73
C ILE A 63 3.81 7.17 -0.68
N LEU A 64 5.06 7.18 -0.18
CA LEU A 64 5.52 8.05 0.91
C LEU A 64 5.89 9.47 0.45
N ASN A 65 6.50 9.59 -0.73
CA ASN A 65 6.96 10.84 -1.32
C ASN A 65 6.36 11.09 -2.71
N PRO A 66 5.04 11.35 -2.78
CA PRO A 66 4.37 11.66 -4.04
C PRO A 66 4.90 12.98 -4.59
N GLY A 67 5.76 12.91 -5.61
CA GLY A 67 6.41 14.07 -6.22
C GLY A 67 7.89 13.85 -6.52
N TRP A 68 8.51 12.87 -5.86
CA TRP A 68 9.88 12.45 -6.17
C TRP A 68 9.88 11.29 -7.15
N ALA A 69 9.63 11.59 -8.42
CA ALA A 69 9.80 10.59 -9.47
C ALA A 69 11.29 10.23 -9.62
N PRO A 70 11.64 8.94 -9.81
CA PRO A 70 13.01 8.57 -10.13
C PRO A 70 13.44 9.27 -11.42
N ARG A 71 14.64 9.86 -11.41
CA ARG A 71 15.21 10.50 -12.60
C ARG A 71 15.46 9.42 -13.65
N ARG A 72 14.55 9.27 -14.62
CA ARG A 72 14.79 8.38 -15.77
C ARG A 72 15.84 9.04 -16.66
N HIS A 73 16.91 8.30 -16.94
CA HIS A 73 17.90 8.71 -17.92
C HIS A 73 17.18 8.83 -19.28
N ILE A 74 17.16 10.03 -19.83
CA ILE A 74 16.66 10.28 -21.19
C ILE A 74 17.71 9.71 -22.13
N HIS A 75 17.41 8.59 -22.81
CA HIS A 75 18.28 8.08 -23.85
C HIS A 75 18.14 8.99 -25.09
N PRO A 76 19.17 9.76 -25.48
CA PRO A 76 19.13 10.47 -26.74
C PRO A 76 19.14 9.46 -27.89
N ARG A 77 18.30 9.73 -28.89
CA ARG A 77 18.23 8.96 -30.15
C ARG A 77 19.48 9.16 -30.99
#